data_AF-A0A1W9U2K5-F1
#
_entry.id   AF-A0A1W9U2K5-F1
#
_cell.length_a   1.000
_cell.length_b   1.000
_cell.length_c   1.000
_cell.angle_alpha   90.00
_cell.angle_beta   90.00
_cell.angle_gamma   90.00
#
_symmetry.space_group_name_H-M   'P 1'
#
loop_
_entity.id
_entity.type
_entity.pdbx_description
1 polymer ?
#
loop_
_entity_poly.entity_id
_entity_poly.type
_entity_poly.pdbx_seq_one_letter_code
_entity_poly.pdbx_strand_id
1 'polypeptide(L)'
;MKRMLAYSSIAHAGYMVLGILAANDEGRMGVLFYLFAYTLMNMGAFGVLYLLDGQEGKAQTLEDYQGLGFKYPALSFLMSLFLVSMAGLPPTAGFIGKFYLFAAAIKEGYLLLAALGIMTCVIGAYYYLRVIWMLYMMEPSREVVEH
;
A
#
# COMPACT_ATOMS: atom_id res chain seq x y z
N MET A 1 1.89 5.84 11.49
CA MET A 1 1.31 5.24 10.26
C MET A 1 0.52 6.21 9.36
N LYS A 2 -0.39 7.04 9.90
CA LYS A 2 -1.27 7.94 9.11
C LYS A 2 -0.54 8.86 8.11
N ARG A 3 0.57 9.47 8.52
CA ARG A 3 1.42 10.30 7.64
C ARG A 3 1.99 9.53 6.45
N MET A 4 2.44 8.29 6.67
CA MET A 4 2.94 7.42 5.59
C MET A 4 1.84 7.11 4.57
N LEU A 5 0.63 6.78 5.03
CA LEU A 5 -0.51 6.51 4.15
C LEU A 5 -0.94 7.75 3.36
N ALA A 6 -0.84 8.95 3.95
CA ALA A 6 -1.10 10.21 3.25
C ALA A 6 -0.06 10.49 2.14
N TYR A 7 1.23 10.21 2.37
CA TYR A 7 2.24 10.34 1.31
C TYR A 7 2.08 9.27 0.23
N SER A 8 1.70 8.05 0.62
CA SER A 8 1.38 6.97 -0.30
C SER A 8 0.25 7.36 -1.26
N SER A 9 -0.83 7.98 -0.78
CA SER A 9 -1.95 8.35 -1.65
C SER A 9 -1.56 9.28 -2.79
N ILE A 10 -0.58 10.16 -2.58
CA ILE A 10 -0.02 11.05 -3.60
C ILE A 10 0.70 10.22 -4.68
N ALA A 11 1.52 9.25 -4.29
CA ALA A 11 2.20 8.36 -5.24
C ALA A 11 1.20 7.52 -6.05
N HIS A 12 0.19 6.96 -5.38
CA HIS A 12 -0.88 6.19 -6.03
C HIS A 12 -1.70 7.02 -7.02
N ALA A 13 -2.01 8.28 -6.67
CA ALA A 13 -2.63 9.23 -7.59
C ALA A 13 -1.75 9.50 -8.82
N GLY A 14 -0.44 9.68 -8.61
CA GLY A 14 0.53 9.84 -9.69
C GLY A 14 0.52 8.69 -10.71
N TYR A 15 0.42 7.44 -10.24
CA TYR A 15 0.32 6.29 -11.14
C TYR A 15 -0.97 6.31 -11.98
N MET A 16 -2.09 6.72 -11.39
CA MET A 16 -3.35 6.85 -12.13
C MET A 16 -3.27 7.97 -13.17
N VAL A 17 -2.61 9.08 -12.85
CA VAL A 17 -2.37 10.17 -13.80
C VAL A 17 -1.57 9.69 -15.02
N LEU A 18 -0.60 8.78 -14.85
CA LEU A 18 0.10 8.18 -16.00
C LEU A 18 -0.84 7.41 -16.93
N GLY A 19 -1.77 6.63 -16.38
CA GLY A 19 -2.77 5.92 -17.18
C GLY A 19 -3.75 6.87 -17.89
N ILE A 20 -4.14 7.97 -17.23
CA ILE A 20 -4.99 9.01 -17.85
C ILE A 20 -4.23 9.69 -18.99
N LEU A 21 -2.95 10.02 -18.78
CA LEU A 21 -2.10 10.68 -19.76
C LEU A 21 -1.91 9.83 -21.03
N ALA A 22 -1.82 8.50 -20.88
CA ALA A 22 -1.73 7.59 -22.01
C ALA A 22 -2.98 7.63 -22.93
N ALA A 23 -4.16 7.98 -22.40
CA ALA A 23 -5.39 8.17 -23.19
C ALA A 23 -5.77 7.01 -24.13
N ASN A 24 -5.32 5.77 -23.85
CA ASN A 24 -5.62 4.56 -24.60
C ASN A 24 -6.52 3.58 -23.83
N ASP A 25 -6.89 2.47 -24.46
CA ASP A 25 -7.79 1.46 -23.86
C ASP A 25 -7.20 0.86 -22.58
N GLU A 26 -5.91 0.51 -22.59
CA GLU A 26 -5.21 -0.02 -21.42
C GLU A 26 -5.15 0.98 -20.28
N GLY A 27 -4.93 2.27 -20.58
CA GLY A 27 -4.91 3.35 -19.61
C GLY A 27 -6.27 3.52 -18.93
N ARG A 28 -7.35 3.54 -19.71
CA ARG A 28 -8.73 3.65 -19.18
C ARG A 28 -9.08 2.46 -18.28
N MET A 29 -8.84 1.24 -18.73
CA MET A 29 -9.12 0.03 -17.94
C MET A 29 -8.23 -0.03 -16.69
N GLY A 30 -6.93 0.29 -16.83
CA GLY A 30 -5.96 0.30 -15.75
C GLY A 30 -6.32 1.30 -14.65
N VAL A 31 -6.75 2.51 -15.01
CA VAL A 31 -7.18 3.54 -14.04
C VAL A 31 -8.41 3.09 -13.27
N LEU A 32 -9.45 2.59 -13.94
CA LEU A 32 -10.67 2.13 -13.27
C LEU A 32 -10.40 0.96 -12.33
N PHE A 33 -9.65 -0.03 -12.81
CA PHE A 33 -9.27 -1.19 -12.01
C PHE A 33 -8.42 -0.78 -10.81
N TYR A 34 -7.41 0.06 -11.02
CA TYR A 34 -6.52 0.48 -9.95
C TYR A 34 -7.21 1.37 -8.93
N LEU A 35 -8.12 2.26 -9.36
CA LEU A 35 -8.93 3.09 -8.46
C LEU A 35 -9.81 2.24 -7.54
N PHE A 36 -10.49 1.24 -8.11
CA PHE A 36 -11.30 0.30 -7.34
C PHE A 36 -10.44 -0.50 -6.34
N ALA A 37 -9.37 -1.11 -6.83
CA ALA A 37 -8.45 -1.89 -5.99
C ALA A 37 -7.83 -1.01 -4.89
N TYR A 38 -7.39 0.20 -5.23
CA TYR A 38 -6.76 1.14 -4.28
C TYR A 38 -7.73 1.60 -3.20
N THR A 39 -8.99 1.82 -3.56
CA THR A 39 -10.03 2.14 -2.57
C THR A 39 -10.19 1.01 -1.56
N LEU A 40 -10.29 -0.24 -2.02
CA LEU A 40 -10.38 -1.40 -1.13
C LEU A 40 -9.14 -1.59 -0.26
N MET A 41 -7.94 -1.47 -0.85
CA MET A 41 -6.68 -1.55 -0.12
C MET A 41 -6.61 -0.49 0.99
N ASN A 42 -6.96 0.75 0.66
CA ASN A 42 -6.86 1.88 1.58
C ASN A 42 -7.90 1.79 2.69
N MET A 43 -9.15 1.46 2.36
CA MET A 43 -10.20 1.20 3.35
C MET A 43 -9.83 0.03 4.26
N GLY A 44 -9.28 -1.04 3.71
CA GLY A 44 -8.82 -2.20 4.47
C GLY A 44 -7.70 -1.86 5.45
N ALA A 45 -6.67 -1.15 4.99
CA ALA A 45 -5.55 -0.73 5.83
C ALA A 45 -6.00 0.22 6.96
N PHE A 46 -6.83 1.21 6.66
CA PHE A 46 -7.40 2.11 7.67
C PHE A 46 -8.38 1.41 8.63
N GLY A 47 -9.15 0.44 8.13
CA GLY A 47 -10.03 -0.38 8.96
C GLY A 47 -9.26 -1.22 9.97
N VAL A 48 -8.18 -1.88 9.54
CA VAL A 48 -7.29 -2.62 10.45
C VAL A 48 -6.63 -1.69 11.46
N LEU A 49 -6.18 -0.50 11.03
CA LEU A 49 -5.64 0.50 11.95
C LEU A 49 -6.63 0.88 13.05
N TYR A 50 -7.87 1.14 12.67
CA TYR A 50 -8.92 1.51 13.61
C TYR A 50 -9.20 0.39 14.63
N LEU A 51 -9.23 -0.86 14.18
CA LEU A 51 -9.45 -2.01 15.06
C LEU A 51 -8.27 -2.23 16.01
N LEU A 52 -7.03 -2.11 15.54
CA LEU A 52 -5.83 -2.24 16.38
C LEU A 52 -5.74 -1.10 17.40
N ASP A 53 -6.01 0.15 16.99
CA ASP A 53 -6.07 1.30 17.90
C ASP A 53 -7.15 1.13 18.99
N GLY A 54 -8.22 0.39 18.67
CA GLY A 54 -9.28 0.05 19.63
C GLY A 54 -8.87 -1.00 20.66
N GLN A 55 -7.98 -1.92 20.32
CA GLN A 55 -7.52 -2.99 21.23
C GLN A 55 -6.30 -2.59 22.08
N GLU A 56 -5.33 -1.90 21.48
CA GLU A 56 -4.05 -1.55 22.12
C GLU A 56 -4.01 -0.10 22.64
N GLY A 57 -5.15 0.60 22.60
CA GLY A 57 -5.21 2.05 22.79
C GLY A 57 -4.59 2.82 21.61
N LYS A 58 -4.80 4.14 21.62
CA LYS A 58 -4.43 5.02 20.50
C LYS A 58 -2.91 4.99 20.22
N ALA A 59 -2.50 4.23 19.22
CA ALA A 59 -1.16 4.28 18.68
C ALA A 59 -0.91 5.63 17.98
N GLN A 60 0.19 6.29 18.33
CA GLN A 60 0.58 7.59 17.78
C GLN A 60 1.75 7.47 16.79
N THR A 61 2.64 6.51 17.02
CA THR A 61 3.83 6.32 16.20
C THR A 61 3.74 5.05 15.35
N LEU A 62 4.74 4.81 14.51
CA LEU A 62 4.85 3.54 13.80
C LEU A 62 5.44 2.45 14.71
N GLU A 63 6.23 2.83 15.72
CA GLU A 63 6.82 1.89 16.68
C GLU A 63 5.76 1.20 17.55
N ASP A 64 4.62 1.86 17.79
CA ASP A 64 3.51 1.32 18.59
C ASP A 64 2.87 0.04 18.01
N TYR A 65 3.18 -0.29 16.76
CA TYR A 65 2.69 -1.49 16.08
C TYR A 65 3.70 -2.66 16.09
N GLN A 66 4.85 -2.49 16.75
CA GLN A 66 5.87 -3.52 16.81
C GLN A 66 5.38 -4.75 17.58
N GLY A 67 5.64 -5.94 17.06
CA GLY A 67 5.31 -7.21 17.70
C GLY A 67 3.82 -7.57 17.75
N LEU A 68 2.91 -6.72 17.25
CA LEU A 68 1.47 -7.00 17.21
C LEU A 68 1.09 -8.11 16.20
N GLY A 69 2.03 -8.52 15.35
CA GLY A 69 1.89 -9.57 14.36
C GLY A 69 1.37 -10.88 14.94
N PHE A 70 1.98 -11.33 16.03
CA PHE A 70 1.63 -12.60 16.67
C PHE A 70 0.46 -12.48 17.65
N LYS A 71 0.25 -11.29 18.22
CA LYS A 71 -0.87 -11.05 19.14
C LYS A 71 -2.21 -10.97 18.42
N TYR A 72 -2.26 -10.28 17.28
CA TYR A 72 -3.46 -10.12 16.47
C TYR A 72 -3.27 -10.69 15.07
N PRO A 73 -3.10 -12.02 14.92
CA PRO A 73 -2.66 -12.64 13.67
C PRO A 73 -3.61 -12.37 12.50
N ALA A 74 -4.92 -12.35 12.74
CA ALA A 74 -5.91 -12.06 11.69
C ALA A 74 -5.82 -10.61 11.18
N LEU A 75 -5.75 -9.64 12.09
CA LEU A 75 -5.64 -8.22 11.73
C LEU A 75 -4.29 -7.93 11.07
N SER A 76 -3.21 -8.46 11.63
CA SER A 76 -1.86 -8.29 11.13
C SER A 76 -1.66 -8.93 9.75
N PHE A 77 -2.29 -10.08 9.49
CA PHE A 77 -2.31 -10.69 8.16
C PHE A 77 -3.04 -9.81 7.14
N LEU A 78 -4.24 -9.32 7.48
CA LEU A 78 -5.01 -8.43 6.60
C LEU A 78 -4.25 -7.13 6.31
N MET A 79 -3.66 -6.49 7.32
CA MET A 79 -2.80 -5.32 7.14
C MET A 79 -1.67 -5.63 6.15
N SER A 80 -0.98 -6.76 6.34
CA SER A 80 0.12 -7.17 5.48
C SER A 80 -0.35 -7.40 4.04
N LEU A 81 -1.49 -8.04 3.85
CA LEU A 81 -2.08 -8.26 2.53
C LEU A 81 -2.35 -6.92 1.81
N PHE A 82 -2.94 -5.94 2.51
CA PHE A 82 -3.20 -4.63 1.94
C PHE A 82 -1.91 -3.88 1.61
N LEU A 83 -0.92 -3.90 2.50
CA LEU A 83 0.38 -3.24 2.29
C LEU A 83 1.18 -3.88 1.14
N VAL A 84 1.19 -5.22 1.04
CA VAL A 84 1.80 -5.96 -0.09
C VAL A 84 1.09 -5.62 -1.39
N SER A 85 -0.23 -5.48 -1.35
CA SER A 85 -1.00 -5.04 -2.52
C SER A 85 -0.68 -3.61 -2.91
N MET A 86 -0.56 -2.68 -1.96
CA MET A 86 -0.16 -1.29 -2.24
C MET A 86 1.28 -1.19 -2.77
N ALA A 87 2.19 -2.04 -2.27
CA ALA A 87 3.54 -2.18 -2.81
C ALA A 87 3.51 -2.63 -4.27
N GLY A 88 2.52 -3.44 -4.64
CA GLY A 88 2.33 -3.94 -6.00
C GLY A 88 3.19 -5.17 -6.25
N LEU A 89 3.17 -6.14 -5.33
CA LEU A 89 3.80 -7.44 -5.57
C LEU A 89 2.94 -8.28 -6.54
N PRO A 90 3.55 -9.11 -7.43
CA PRO A 90 2.85 -9.85 -8.48
C PRO A 90 1.55 -10.59 -8.10
N PRO A 91 1.45 -11.26 -6.93
CA PRO A 91 0.22 -11.98 -6.57
C PRO A 91 -0.94 -11.07 -6.12
N THR A 92 -0.86 -9.74 -6.30
CA THR A 92 -1.83 -8.79 -5.74
C THR A 92 -2.56 -7.93 -6.78
N ALA A 93 -3.76 -7.47 -6.41
CA ALA A 93 -4.54 -6.57 -7.24
C ALA A 93 -3.79 -5.25 -7.54
N GLY A 94 -3.03 -4.72 -6.58
CA GLY A 94 -2.26 -3.49 -6.82
C GLY A 94 -1.16 -3.65 -7.87
N PHE A 95 -0.58 -4.84 -8.03
CA PHE A 95 0.35 -5.10 -9.14
C PHE A 95 -0.35 -5.06 -10.49
N ILE A 96 -1.48 -5.75 -10.62
CA ILE A 96 -2.23 -5.82 -11.88
C ILE A 96 -2.59 -4.41 -12.37
N GLY A 97 -3.11 -3.55 -11.48
CA GLY A 97 -3.46 -2.20 -11.87
C GLY A 97 -2.25 -1.34 -12.26
N LYS A 98 -1.17 -1.35 -11.47
CA LYS A 98 0.07 -0.65 -11.83
C LYS A 98 0.66 -1.14 -13.14
N PHE A 99 0.62 -2.45 -13.39
CA PHE A 99 1.10 -3.03 -14.63
C PHE A 99 0.36 -2.45 -15.84
N TYR A 100 -0.97 -2.38 -15.80
CA TYR A 100 -1.75 -1.74 -16.86
C TYR A 100 -1.44 -0.26 -17.01
N LEU A 101 -1.32 0.49 -15.91
CA LEU A 101 -0.99 1.91 -15.94
C LEU A 101 0.38 2.18 -16.59
N PHE A 102 1.41 1.40 -16.23
CA PHE A 102 2.74 1.53 -16.82
C PHE A 102 2.80 1.02 -18.25
N ALA A 103 2.14 -0.09 -18.56
CA ALA A 103 2.06 -0.62 -19.92
C ALA A 103 1.38 0.38 -20.87
N ALA A 104 0.29 1.02 -20.43
CA ALA A 104 -0.39 2.07 -21.16
C ALA A 104 0.54 3.26 -21.47
N ALA A 105 1.27 3.75 -20.46
CA ALA A 105 2.21 4.85 -20.63
C ALA A 105 3.39 4.50 -21.56
N ILE A 106 3.91 3.28 -21.47
CA ILE A 106 5.00 2.79 -22.32
C ILE A 106 4.54 2.70 -23.78
N LYS A 107 3.32 2.21 -24.04
CA LYS A 107 2.76 2.09 -25.40
C LYS A 107 2.69 3.43 -26.12
N GLU A 108 2.38 4.51 -25.41
CA GLU A 108 2.33 5.87 -25.97
C GLU A 108 3.70 6.58 -25.99
N GLY A 109 4.78 5.88 -25.65
CA GLY A 109 6.13 6.44 -25.69
C GLY A 109 6.53 7.27 -24.47
N TYR A 110 5.73 7.29 -23.39
CA TYR A 110 6.07 7.97 -22.13
C TYR A 110 7.08 7.17 -21.28
N LEU A 111 8.18 6.72 -21.89
CA LEU A 111 9.18 5.85 -21.26
C LEU A 111 9.82 6.47 -20.03
N LEU A 112 10.16 7.76 -20.07
CA LEU A 112 10.77 8.46 -18.94
C LEU A 112 9.82 8.50 -17.74
N LEU A 113 8.56 8.85 -17.98
CA LEU A 113 7.54 8.93 -16.94
C LEU A 113 7.20 7.55 -16.36
N ALA A 114 7.11 6.53 -17.21
CA ALA A 114 6.93 5.14 -16.78
C ALA A 114 8.12 4.68 -15.92
N ALA A 115 9.36 4.96 -16.32
CA ALA A 115 10.55 4.62 -15.55
C ALA A 115 10.57 5.31 -14.17
N LEU A 116 10.26 6.61 -14.11
CA LEU A 116 10.12 7.34 -12.85
C LEU A 116 9.00 6.74 -11.97
N GLY A 117 7.87 6.39 -12.58
CA GLY A 117 6.76 5.72 -11.90
C GLY A 117 7.16 4.38 -11.29
N ILE A 118 7.89 3.55 -12.04
CA ILE A 118 8.40 2.27 -11.55
C ILE A 118 9.42 2.47 -10.43
N MET A 119 10.35 3.42 -10.56
CA MET A 119 11.32 3.72 -9.50
C MET A 119 10.64 4.16 -8.19
N THR A 120 9.68 5.08 -8.28
CA THR A 120 8.91 5.50 -7.10
C THR A 120 8.08 4.35 -6.52
N CYS A 121 7.62 3.41 -7.34
CA CYS A 121 6.93 2.20 -6.88
C CYS A 121 7.87 1.26 -6.10
N VAL A 122 9.14 1.13 -6.52
CA VAL A 122 10.15 0.34 -5.81
C VAL A 122 10.51 0.99 -4.46
N ILE A 123 10.71 2.31 -4.43
CA ILE A 123 10.86 3.07 -3.17
C ILE A 123 9.61 2.90 -2.30
N GLY A 124 8.46 2.93 -2.95
CA GLY A 124 7.15 2.44 -2.51
C GLY A 124 7.19 1.24 -1.60
N ALA A 125 7.60 0.13 -2.22
CA ALA A 125 7.63 -1.18 -1.60
C ALA A 125 8.46 -1.20 -0.31
N TYR A 126 9.58 -0.48 -0.26
CA TYR A 126 10.44 -0.46 0.93
C TYR A 126 9.69 0.00 2.18
N TYR A 127 8.94 1.11 2.12
CA TYR A 127 8.25 1.59 3.32
C TYR A 127 7.08 0.70 3.71
N TYR A 128 6.37 0.08 2.77
CA TYR A 128 5.30 -0.89 3.09
C TYR A 128 5.85 -2.16 3.74
N LEU A 129 6.90 -2.73 3.17
CA LEU A 129 7.55 -3.93 3.70
C LEU A 129 8.17 -3.66 5.07
N ARG A 130 8.69 -2.44 5.31
CA ARG A 130 9.17 -2.03 6.62
C ARG A 130 8.08 -2.07 7.69
N VAL A 131 6.83 -1.70 7.36
CA VAL A 131 5.71 -1.81 8.32
C VAL A 131 5.43 -3.28 8.66
N ILE A 132 5.42 -4.16 7.65
CA ILE A 132 5.23 -5.61 7.85
C ILE A 132 6.36 -6.19 8.69
N TRP A 133 7.60 -5.78 8.42
CA TRP A 133 8.76 -6.15 9.22
C TRP A 133 8.61 -5.75 10.69
N MET A 134 8.21 -4.50 10.94
CA MET A 134 7.95 -4.03 12.32
C MET A 134 6.88 -4.85 13.01
N LEU A 135 5.82 -5.21 12.29
CA LEU A 135 4.68 -5.94 12.83
C LEU A 135 5.07 -7.34 13.34
N TYR A 136 5.94 -8.06 12.63
CA TYR A 136 6.28 -9.46 12.96
C TYR A 136 7.67 -9.68 13.54
N MET A 137 8.66 -8.86 13.18
CA MET A 137 10.08 -9.16 13.44
C MET A 137 10.70 -8.29 14.54
N MET A 138 9.94 -7.35 15.09
CA MET A 138 10.39 -6.51 16.20
C MET A 138 9.65 -6.87 17.47
N GLU A 139 10.35 -6.80 18.59
CA GLU A 139 9.74 -6.94 19.91
C GLU A 139 8.84 -5.74 20.20
N PRO A 140 7.77 -5.92 20.99
CA PRO A 140 6.87 -4.82 21.32
C PRO A 140 7.61 -3.70 22.06
N SER A 141 7.48 -2.47 21.55
CA SER A 141 8.10 -1.27 22.16
C SER A 141 7.40 -0.79 23.43
N ARG A 142 6.20 -1.30 23.71
CA ARG A 142 5.36 -0.96 24.86
C ARG A 142 4.72 -2.22 25.43
N GLU A 143 4.36 -2.17 26.72
CA GLU A 143 3.54 -3.21 27.33
C GLU A 143 2.25 -3.36 26.53
N VAL A 144 2.14 -4.51 25.89
CA VAL A 144 1.01 -4.87 25.03
C VAL A 144 -0.13 -5.27 25.96
N VAL A 145 -1.35 -4.75 25.75
CA VAL A 145 -2.44 -4.91 26.73
C VAL A 145 -2.89 -6.37 26.85
N GLU A 146 -2.37 -7.15 27.78
CA GLU A 146 -2.77 -8.56 27.95
C GLU A 146 -4.24 -8.62 28.40
N HIS A 147 -5.07 -9.27 27.59
CA HIS A 147 -6.47 -9.58 27.88
C HIS A 147 -6.64 -11.09 28.06
#